data_AF-A0A7V3L2J6-F1
#
_entry.id   AF-A0A7V3L2J6-F1
#
_cell.length_a   1.000
_cell.length_b   1.000
_cell.length_c   1.000
_cell.angle_alpha   90.00
_cell.angle_beta   90.00
_cell.angle_gamma   90.00
#
_symmetry.space_group_name_H-M   'P 1'
#
loop_
_entity.id
_entity.type
_entity.pdbx_description
1 polymer ?
#
loop_
_entity_poly.entity_id
_entity_poly.type
_entity_poly.pdbx_seq_one_letter_code
_entity_poly.pdbx_strand_id
1 'polypeptide(L)'
;MKSIYIYGAGGHGAVVAEIAEILGYNIIGFADDDKGLKDRHVLHWKVLGTGESIPTGATVALGIGDNNVRSALLVRARSRAWQLPVLVHPSAVISPSATLGEGTVVMANVVVNARTRTG
;
A
#
# COMPACT_ATOMS: atom_id res chain seq x y z
N MET A 1 6.61 13.10 -9.91
CA MET A 1 5.76 12.04 -9.34
C MET A 1 6.54 11.32 -8.26
N LYS A 2 5.89 10.93 -7.15
CA LYS A 2 6.54 10.11 -6.11
C LYS A 2 6.51 8.65 -6.54
N SER A 3 7.59 7.92 -6.29
CA SER A 3 7.68 6.48 -6.57
C SER A 3 7.12 5.67 -5.42
N ILE A 4 6.45 4.55 -5.70
CA ILE A 4 5.89 3.65 -4.67
C ILE A 4 6.06 2.18 -5.05
N TYR A 5 6.28 1.33 -4.05
CA TYR A 5 6.19 -0.12 -4.18
C TYR A 5 4.89 -0.62 -3.57
N ILE A 6 4.34 -1.70 -4.13
CA ILE A 6 3.17 -2.38 -3.56
C ILE A 6 3.62 -3.70 -2.95
N TYR A 7 3.41 -3.88 -1.64
CA TYR A 7 3.72 -5.13 -0.96
C TYR A 7 2.48 -6.02 -0.91
N GLY A 8 2.51 -7.14 -1.61
CA GLY A 8 1.41 -8.09 -1.76
C GLY A 8 0.87 -8.11 -3.19
N ALA A 9 1.09 -9.22 -3.90
CA ALA A 9 0.74 -9.40 -5.30
C ALA A 9 -0.59 -10.16 -5.50
N GLY A 10 -1.47 -10.14 -4.49
CA GLY A 10 -2.82 -10.70 -4.55
C GLY A 10 -3.89 -9.70 -5.00
N GLY A 11 -5.16 -10.10 -4.91
CA GLY A 11 -6.30 -9.26 -5.32
C GLY A 11 -6.40 -7.92 -4.58
N HIS A 12 -6.13 -7.90 -3.27
CA HIS A 12 -6.11 -6.65 -2.51
C HIS A 12 -5.00 -5.71 -2.98
N GLY A 13 -3.82 -6.25 -3.30
CA GLY A 13 -2.70 -5.50 -3.85
C GLY A 13 -3.00 -4.84 -5.19
N ALA A 14 -3.77 -5.51 -6.06
CA ALA A 14 -4.23 -4.91 -7.31
C ALA A 14 -5.08 -3.64 -7.07
N VAL A 15 -6.03 -3.70 -6.13
CA VAL A 15 -6.86 -2.54 -5.77
C VAL A 15 -6.03 -1.40 -5.17
N VAL A 16 -5.10 -1.73 -4.27
CA VAL A 16 -4.19 -0.72 -3.67
C VAL A 16 -3.31 -0.05 -4.74
N ALA A 17 -2.85 -0.81 -5.73
CA ALA A 17 -2.06 -0.29 -6.84
C ALA A 17 -2.87 0.68 -7.71
N GLU A 18 -4.10 0.34 -8.11
CA GLU A 18 -4.95 1.28 -8.87
C GLU A 18 -5.21 2.58 -8.09
N ILE A 19 -5.45 2.51 -6.77
CA ILE A 19 -5.58 3.71 -5.94
C ILE A 19 -4.30 4.55 -5.96
N ALA A 20 -3.14 3.92 -5.84
CA ALA A 20 -1.86 4.64 -5.90
C ALA A 20 -1.64 5.29 -7.28
N GLU A 21 -1.97 4.60 -8.37
CA GLU A 21 -1.89 5.15 -9.74
C GLU A 21 -2.82 6.35 -9.93
N ILE A 22 -4.08 6.23 -9.50
CA ILE A 22 -5.08 7.32 -9.55
C ILE A 22 -4.59 8.55 -8.76
N LEU A 23 -3.87 8.34 -7.65
CA LEU A 23 -3.25 9.41 -6.86
C LEU A 23 -1.96 9.98 -7.48
N GLY A 24 -1.56 9.50 -8.66
CA GLY A 24 -0.42 10.00 -9.42
C GLY A 24 0.93 9.47 -8.94
N TYR A 25 0.95 8.33 -8.23
CA TYR A 25 2.20 7.66 -7.91
C TYR A 25 2.76 6.91 -9.12
N ASN A 26 4.09 6.90 -9.24
CA ASN A 26 4.79 6.01 -10.15
C ASN A 26 5.04 4.67 -9.46
N ILE A 27 4.27 3.63 -9.84
CA ILE A 27 4.40 2.31 -9.23
C ILE A 27 5.62 1.61 -9.83
N ILE A 28 6.63 1.38 -8.99
CA ILE A 28 7.89 0.75 -9.39
C ILE A 28 7.69 -0.74 -9.65
N GLY A 29 6.79 -1.37 -8.89
CA GLY A 29 6.46 -2.77 -9.01
C GLY A 29 5.96 -3.33 -7.69
N PHE A 30 5.66 -4.62 -7.74
CA PHE A 30 5.18 -5.39 -6.59
C PHE A 30 6.33 -6.12 -5.90
N ALA A 31 6.17 -6.36 -4.60
CA ALA A 31 6.95 -7.32 -3.84
C ALA A 31 6.03 -8.32 -3.16
N ASP A 32 6.39 -9.60 -3.15
CA ASP A 32 5.64 -10.66 -2.48
C ASP A 32 6.60 -11.73 -1.94
N ASP A 33 6.36 -12.24 -0.73
CA ASP A 33 7.23 -13.25 -0.13
C ASP A 33 7.07 -14.63 -0.78
N ASP A 34 5.99 -14.86 -1.56
CA ASP A 34 5.92 -16.00 -2.47
C ASP A 34 6.89 -15.81 -3.64
N LYS A 35 8.05 -16.47 -3.55
CA LYS A 35 9.11 -16.44 -4.57
C LYS A 35 8.63 -16.93 -5.94
N GLY A 36 7.58 -17.75 -6.01
CA GLY A 36 6.98 -18.23 -7.26
C GLY A 36 6.23 -17.17 -8.06
N LEU A 37 6.00 -15.99 -7.44
CA LEU A 37 5.37 -14.84 -8.09
C LEU A 37 6.39 -13.90 -8.76
N LYS A 38 7.70 -14.06 -8.52
CA LYS A 38 8.70 -13.23 -9.18
C LYS A 38 8.55 -13.29 -10.70
N ASP A 39 8.72 -12.12 -11.34
CA ASP A 39 8.57 -11.91 -12.78
C ASP A 39 7.14 -12.06 -13.34
N ARG A 40 6.15 -12.45 -12.51
CA ARG A 40 4.72 -12.33 -12.88
C ARG A 40 4.28 -10.88 -12.86
N HIS A 41 3.09 -10.64 -13.40
CA HIS A 41 2.46 -9.33 -13.42
C HIS A 41 1.18 -9.33 -12.59
N VAL A 42 0.98 -8.23 -11.86
CA VAL A 42 -0.31 -7.86 -11.29
C VAL A 42 -0.80 -6.69 -12.13
N LEU A 43 -1.90 -6.91 -12.86
CA LEU A 43 -2.31 -6.02 -13.95
C LEU A 43 -1.15 -5.80 -14.92
N HIS A 44 -0.63 -4.57 -15.04
CA HIS A 44 0.48 -4.24 -15.92
C HIS A 44 1.81 -4.00 -15.17
N TRP A 45 1.84 -4.18 -13.84
CA TRP A 45 3.06 -4.02 -13.03
C TRP A 45 3.72 -5.35 -12.70
N LYS A 46 5.04 -5.38 -12.75
CA LYS A 46 5.85 -6.57 -12.50
C LYS A 46 6.06 -6.82 -11.01
N VAL A 47 6.07 -8.09 -10.60
CA VAL A 47 6.55 -8.52 -9.28
C VAL A 47 8.08 -8.65 -9.33
N LEU A 48 8.77 -7.78 -8.59
CA LEU A 48 10.22 -7.63 -8.63
C LEU A 48 10.95 -8.69 -7.80
N GLY A 49 10.27 -9.24 -6.80
CA GLY A 49 10.79 -10.25 -5.89
C GLY A 49 10.09 -10.16 -4.53
N THR A 50 10.82 -10.49 -3.47
CA THR A 50 10.30 -10.40 -2.09
C THR A 50 10.47 -9.01 -1.51
N GLY A 51 10.02 -8.81 -0.27
CA GLY A 51 10.26 -7.56 0.48
C GLY A 51 11.73 -7.16 0.60
N GLU A 52 12.68 -8.09 0.39
CA GLU A 52 14.12 -7.78 0.35
C GLU A 52 14.52 -6.95 -0.87
N SER A 53 13.71 -6.98 -1.92
CA SER A 53 13.94 -6.25 -3.17
C SER A 53 13.57 -4.76 -3.05
N ILE A 54 12.87 -4.38 -1.98
CA ILE A 54 12.49 -2.99 -1.73
C ILE A 54 13.62 -2.28 -0.96
N PRO A 55 14.14 -1.15 -1.47
CA PRO A 55 15.19 -0.39 -0.78
C PRO A 55 14.75 0.12 0.60
N THR A 56 15.72 0.22 1.51
CA THR A 56 15.55 0.98 2.77
C THR A 56 15.13 2.42 2.46
N GLY A 57 14.20 3.00 3.23
CA GLY A 57 13.74 4.37 3.00
C GLY A 57 12.68 4.54 1.89
N ALA A 58 12.35 3.48 1.16
CA ALA A 58 11.38 3.53 0.06
C ALA A 58 9.95 3.82 0.54
N THR A 59 9.11 4.36 -0.34
CA THR A 59 7.67 4.48 -0.13
C THR A 59 6.98 3.17 -0.49
N VAL A 60 6.16 2.64 0.41
CA VAL A 60 5.52 1.32 0.26
C VAL A 60 4.05 1.38 0.67
N ALA A 61 3.16 0.81 -0.14
CA ALA A 61 1.78 0.53 0.24
C ALA A 61 1.60 -0.96 0.53
N LEU A 62 0.90 -1.30 1.62
CA LEU A 62 0.70 -2.69 2.04
C LEU A 62 -0.59 -3.26 1.43
N GLY A 63 -0.47 -3.95 0.31
CA GLY A 63 -1.52 -4.68 -0.41
C GLY A 63 -1.88 -6.05 0.18
N ILE A 64 -1.86 -6.18 1.51
CA ILE A 64 -2.14 -7.44 2.23
C ILE A 64 -3.47 -7.37 2.97
N GLY A 65 -4.41 -8.27 2.67
CA GLY A 65 -5.71 -8.33 3.34
C GLY A 65 -5.66 -8.90 4.75
N ASP A 66 -4.79 -9.88 5.00
CA ASP A 66 -4.64 -10.51 6.32
C ASP A 66 -4.03 -9.51 7.35
N ASN A 67 -4.76 -9.28 8.44
CA ASN A 67 -4.38 -8.29 9.45
C ASN A 67 -3.10 -8.68 10.22
N ASN A 68 -2.88 -9.98 10.47
CA ASN A 68 -1.71 -10.46 11.21
C ASN A 68 -0.45 -10.30 10.37
N VAL A 69 -0.52 -10.70 9.09
CA VAL A 69 0.58 -10.50 8.14
C VAL A 69 0.85 -9.02 7.93
N ARG A 70 -0.20 -8.20 7.75
CA ARG A 70 -0.05 -6.75 7.59
C ARG A 70 0.58 -6.10 8.82
N SER A 71 0.21 -6.52 10.02
CA SER A 71 0.82 -6.06 11.29
C SER A 71 2.30 -6.41 11.38
N ALA A 72 2.69 -7.64 11.03
CA ALA A 72 4.10 -8.04 10.98
C ALA A 72 4.91 -7.21 9.97
N LEU A 73 4.31 -6.88 8.83
CA LEU A 73 4.92 -6.02 7.82
C LEU A 73 5.12 -4.58 8.29
N LEU A 74 4.27 -4.04 9.19
CA LEU A 74 4.52 -2.74 9.80
C LEU A 74 5.81 -2.73 10.63
N VAL A 75 6.11 -3.82 11.35
CA VAL A 75 7.36 -3.95 12.10
C VAL A 75 8.56 -3.97 11.15
N ARG A 76 8.46 -4.71 10.04
CA ARG A 76 9.49 -4.74 8.98
C ARG A 76 9.66 -3.39 8.30
N ALA A 77 8.57 -2.67 8.04
CA ALA A 77 8.60 -1.34 7.46
C ALA A 77 9.38 -0.37 8.35
N ARG A 78 9.15 -0.41 9.66
CA ARG A 78 9.90 0.39 10.64
C ARG A 78 11.39 0.08 10.62
N SER A 79 11.76 -1.20 10.64
CA SER A 79 13.19 -1.58 10.63
C SER A 79 13.91 -1.21 9.32
N ARG A 80 13.16 -1.13 8.21
CA ARG A 80 13.68 -0.67 6.91
C ARG A 80 13.44 0.81 6.61
N ALA A 81 12.97 1.57 7.59
CA ALA A 81 12.63 2.99 7.43
C ALA A 81 11.70 3.26 6.23
N TRP A 82 10.84 2.32 5.87
CA TRP A 82 9.88 2.50 4.79
C TRP A 82 8.85 3.58 5.15
N GLN A 83 8.51 4.39 4.17
CA GLN A 83 7.47 5.40 4.29
C GLN A 83 6.14 4.79 3.86
N LEU A 84 5.16 4.77 4.77
CA LEU A 84 3.84 4.17 4.52
C LEU A 84 2.79 5.27 4.35
N PRO A 85 2.56 5.78 3.12
CA PRO A 85 1.61 6.86 2.91
C PRO A 85 0.19 6.39 3.22
N VAL A 86 -0.65 7.34 3.60
CA VAL A 86 -2.10 7.13 3.58
C VAL A 86 -2.56 7.25 2.14
N LEU A 87 -3.23 6.22 1.62
CA LEU A 87 -3.82 6.22 0.29
C LEU A 87 -5.32 6.38 0.41
N VAL A 88 -5.87 7.49 -0.10
CA VAL A 88 -7.30 7.77 -0.07
C VAL A 88 -7.80 7.89 -1.49
N HIS A 89 -8.68 6.99 -1.93
CA HIS A 89 -9.28 7.10 -3.26
C HIS A 89 -10.01 8.46 -3.40
N PRO A 90 -9.90 9.17 -4.54
CA PRO A 90 -10.48 10.51 -4.71
C PRO A 90 -11.99 10.61 -4.51
N SER A 91 -12.72 9.50 -4.68
CA SER A 91 -14.16 9.46 -4.43
C SER A 91 -14.55 9.24 -2.95
N ALA A 92 -13.59 9.03 -2.06
CA ALA A 92 -13.86 8.92 -0.63
C ALA A 92 -14.15 10.30 -0.03
N VAL A 93 -15.08 10.35 0.93
CA VAL A 93 -15.44 11.57 1.68
C VAL A 93 -14.86 11.45 3.07
N ILE A 94 -13.79 12.19 3.34
CA ILE A 94 -13.12 12.22 4.63
C ILE A 94 -13.46 13.52 5.35
N SER A 95 -14.03 13.41 6.54
CA SER A 95 -14.24 14.57 7.41
C SER A 95 -12.89 15.26 7.70
N PRO A 96 -12.82 16.60 7.62
CA PRO A 96 -11.60 17.35 7.98
C PRO A 96 -11.14 17.16 9.43
N SER A 97 -12.04 16.69 10.31
CA SER A 97 -11.71 16.38 11.72
C SER A 97 -11.35 14.90 11.95
N ALA A 98 -11.28 14.07 10.91
CA ALA A 98 -10.83 12.70 11.02
C ALA A 98 -9.29 12.63 11.01
N THR A 99 -8.73 11.59 11.62
CA THR A 99 -7.29 11.30 11.59
C THR A 99 -7.06 9.88 11.08
N LEU A 100 -6.24 9.76 10.04
CA LEU A 100 -5.84 8.50 9.42
C LEU A 100 -4.35 8.25 9.72
N GLY A 101 -4.02 7.11 10.31
CA GLY A 101 -2.64 6.71 10.61
C GLY A 101 -1.89 6.17 9.39
N GLU A 102 -0.57 6.08 9.51
CA GLU A 102 0.34 5.59 8.47
C GLU A 102 -0.09 4.23 7.90
N GLY A 103 0.11 4.02 6.59
CA GLY A 103 -0.25 2.79 5.90
C GLY A 103 -1.76 2.53 5.75
N THR A 104 -2.63 3.45 6.18
CA THR A 104 -4.07 3.35 5.95
C THR A 104 -4.39 3.45 4.45
N VAL A 105 -5.25 2.55 3.97
CA VAL A 105 -5.84 2.62 2.63
C VAL A 105 -7.35 2.82 2.75
N VAL A 106 -7.87 3.86 2.12
CA VAL A 106 -9.29 4.17 2.03
C VAL A 106 -9.76 3.95 0.60
N MET A 107 -10.66 2.98 0.43
CA MET A 107 -11.19 2.56 -0.86
C MET A 107 -12.20 3.57 -1.43
N ALA A 108 -12.57 3.37 -2.70
CA ALA A 108 -13.57 4.18 -3.38
C ALA A 108 -14.89 4.24 -2.59
N ASN A 109 -15.48 5.44 -2.55
CA ASN A 109 -16.79 5.74 -1.97
C ASN A 109 -16.92 5.49 -0.46
N VAL A 110 -15.80 5.30 0.26
CA VAL A 110 -15.82 5.24 1.72
C VAL A 110 -16.14 6.63 2.29
N VAL A 111 -16.92 6.66 3.37
CA VAL A 111 -17.22 7.87 4.15
C VAL A 111 -16.63 7.73 5.55
N VAL A 112 -15.79 8.68 5.95
CA VAL A 112 -15.22 8.78 7.31
C VAL A 112 -15.74 10.05 7.97
N ASN A 113 -16.53 9.89 9.03
CA ASN A 113 -17.23 10.98 9.69
C ASN A 113 -16.36 11.75 10.71
N ALA A 114 -16.95 12.79 11.29
CA ALA A 114 -16.27 13.69 12.22
C ALA A 114 -15.67 12.97 13.42
N ARG A 115 -14.44 13.36 13.78
CA ARG A 115 -13.68 12.88 14.96
C ARG A 115 -13.33 11.39 14.96
N THR A 116 -13.45 10.69 13.83
CA THR A 116 -12.96 9.31 13.70
C THR A 116 -11.43 9.29 13.74
N ARG A 117 -10.86 8.31 14.45
CA ARG A 117 -9.43 7.99 14.44
C ARG A 117 -9.26 6.54 14.00
N THR A 118 -8.42 6.29 13.02
CA THR A 118 -8.06 4.94 12.55
C THR A 118 -6.57 4.88 12.22
N GLY A 119 -5.95 3.72 12.41
CA GLY A 119 -4.50 3.54 12.39
C GLY A 119 -3.93 3.23 13.77
#